data_AF-A0A9D5VGV1-F1
#
_entry.id   AF-A0A9D5VGV1-F1
#
_cell.length_a   1.000
_cell.length_b   1.000
_cell.length_c   1.000
_cell.angle_alpha   90.00
_cell.angle_beta   90.00
_cell.angle_gamma   90.00
#
_symmetry.space_group_name_H-M   'P 1'
#
loop_
_entity.id
_entity.type
_entity.pdbx_description
1 polymer ?
#
loop_
_entity_poly.entity_id
_entity_poly.type
_entity_poly.pdbx_seq_one_letter_code
_entity_poly.pdbx_strand_id
1 'polypeptide(L)'
;MKHMSVAEAGELAELVHQVAHDHERIAINQDGEPVAFLISASDFNLLEGLEEEEERLDTEAIRKAIQETGSIPWEKIKKNQGL
;
A
#
# COMPACT_ATOMS: atom_id res chain seq x y z
N MET A 1 -3.24 31.77 5.95
CA MET A 1 -2.75 30.42 6.30
C MET A 1 -3.46 30.01 7.57
N LYS A 2 -4.33 29.01 7.51
CA LYS A 2 -5.19 28.66 8.64
C LYS A 2 -4.45 27.61 9.48
N HIS A 3 -4.07 27.98 10.69
CA HIS A 3 -3.47 27.08 11.67
C HIS A 3 -4.60 26.52 12.54
N MET A 4 -4.57 25.22 12.80
CA MET A 4 -5.52 24.50 13.67
C MET A 4 -4.81 23.98 14.91
N SER A 5 -5.54 23.92 16.02
CA SER A 5 -5.01 23.63 17.36
C SER A 5 -5.72 22.42 17.99
N VAL A 6 -5.14 21.86 19.05
CA VAL A 6 -5.59 20.65 19.78
C VAL A 6 -7.04 20.73 20.32
N ALA A 7 -7.69 21.89 20.33
CA ALA A 7 -9.13 22.01 20.64
C ALA A 7 -10.05 21.40 19.56
N GLU A 8 -9.55 21.17 18.34
CA GLU A 8 -10.28 20.49 17.24
C GLU A 8 -10.13 18.95 17.28
N ALA A 9 -9.45 18.42 18.31
CA ALA A 9 -9.24 16.98 18.50
C ALA A 9 -10.53 16.18 18.77
N GLY A 10 -11.67 16.83 19.02
CA GLY A 10 -12.95 16.16 19.23
C GLY A 10 -13.42 15.37 18.01
N GLU A 11 -13.43 16.01 16.83
CA GLU A 11 -13.89 15.36 15.59
C GLU A 11 -12.89 14.30 15.12
N LEU A 12 -11.58 14.58 15.21
CA LEU A 12 -10.58 13.57 14.85
C LEU A 12 -10.64 12.34 15.77
N ALA A 13 -10.85 12.52 17.07
CA ALA A 13 -10.98 11.40 18.00
C ALA A 13 -12.20 10.52 17.69
N GLU A 14 -13.35 11.12 17.32
CA GLU A 14 -14.54 10.38 16.91
C GLU A 14 -14.30 9.62 15.61
N LEU A 15 -13.70 10.25 14.60
CA LEU A 15 -13.34 9.58 13.34
C LEU A 15 -12.35 8.43 13.57
N VAL A 16 -11.34 8.62 14.42
CA VAL A 16 -10.39 7.55 14.77
C VAL A 16 -11.10 6.42 15.51
N HIS A 17 -12.03 6.71 16.42
CA HIS A 17 -12.81 5.70 17.12
C HIS A 17 -13.70 4.90 16.16
N GLN A 18 -14.42 5.58 15.27
CA GLN A 18 -15.24 4.98 14.23
C GLN A 18 -14.40 4.09 13.30
N VAL A 19 -13.30 4.59 12.76
CA VAL A 19 -12.40 3.80 11.91
C VAL A 19 -11.84 2.58 12.66
N ALA A 20 -11.46 2.73 13.93
CA ALA A 20 -10.91 1.64 14.73
C ALA A 20 -11.92 0.53 15.05
N HIS A 21 -13.21 0.86 15.15
CA HIS A 21 -14.27 -0.10 15.50
C HIS A 21 -15.01 -0.65 14.29
N ASP A 22 -15.35 0.21 13.34
CA ASP A 22 -16.22 -0.12 12.21
C ASP A 22 -15.41 -0.49 10.96
N HIS A 23 -14.09 -0.28 10.99
CA HIS A 23 -13.18 -0.48 9.84
C HIS A 23 -13.58 0.32 8.60
N GLU A 24 -14.30 1.43 8.79
CA GLU A 24 -14.62 2.37 7.73
C GLU A 24 -13.35 3.14 7.32
N ARG A 25 -13.11 3.27 6.02
CA ARG A 25 -11.92 3.94 5.47
C ARG A 25 -12.32 5.31 4.97
N ILE A 26 -11.60 6.33 5.41
CA ILE A 26 -11.95 7.72 5.15
C ILE A 26 -10.87 8.38 4.30
N ALA A 27 -11.27 8.96 3.18
CA ALA A 27 -10.39 9.79 2.35
C ALA A 27 -10.36 11.22 2.88
N ILE A 28 -9.16 11.75 3.10
CA ILE A 28 -8.92 13.14 3.44
C ILE A 28 -8.58 13.87 2.13
N ASN A 29 -9.43 14.81 1.73
CA ASN A 29 -9.29 15.51 0.46
C ASN A 29 -8.76 16.93 0.63
N GLN A 30 -7.93 17.38 -0.31
CA GLN A 30 -7.50 18.76 -0.49
C GLN A 30 -7.80 19.18 -1.92
N ASP A 31 -8.46 20.33 -2.11
CA ASP A 31 -8.85 20.85 -3.44
C ASP A 31 -9.68 19.86 -4.28
N GLY A 32 -10.45 18.99 -3.62
CA GLY A 32 -11.28 17.96 -4.26
C GLY A 32 -10.58 16.61 -4.50
N GLU A 33 -9.27 16.55 -4.29
CA GLU A 33 -8.45 15.36 -4.54
C GLU A 33 -8.03 14.68 -3.22
N PRO A 34 -7.99 13.34 -3.15
CA PRO A 34 -7.52 12.63 -1.96
C PRO A 34 -6.02 12.85 -1.74
N VAL A 35 -5.66 13.27 -0.53
CA VAL A 35 -4.25 13.48 -0.12
C VAL A 35 -3.80 12.56 0.99
N ALA A 36 -4.72 11.96 1.74
CA ALA A 36 -4.43 10.96 2.76
C ALA A 36 -5.64 10.05 3.00
N PHE A 37 -5.42 8.91 3.64
CA PHE A 37 -6.48 8.00 4.08
C PHE A 37 -6.32 7.69 5.57
N LEU A 38 -7.45 7.69 6.29
CA LEU A 38 -7.53 7.16 7.65
C LEU A 38 -8.09 5.73 7.56
N ILE A 39 -7.33 4.77 8.09
CA ILE A 39 -7.70 3.36 8.18
C ILE A 39 -7.39 2.82 9.58
N SER A 40 -8.00 1.70 9.96
CA SER A 40 -7.74 1.07 11.25
C SER A 40 -6.32 0.51 11.27
N ALA A 41 -5.70 0.47 12.45
CA ALA A 41 -4.37 -0.12 12.60
C ALA A 41 -4.35 -1.61 12.22
N SER A 42 -5.46 -2.33 12.46
CA SER A 42 -5.60 -3.73 12.04
C SER A 42 -5.65 -3.88 10.52
N ASP A 43 -6.38 -3.02 9.81
CA ASP A 43 -6.41 -3.05 8.34
C ASP A 43 -5.03 -2.69 7.78
N PHE A 44 -4.37 -1.68 8.36
CA PHE A 44 -3.00 -1.32 8.00
C PHE A 44 -2.05 -2.51 8.17
N ASN A 45 -2.04 -3.16 9.34
CA ASN A 45 -1.19 -4.33 9.58
C ASN A 45 -1.50 -5.52 8.65
N LEU A 46 -2.76 -5.69 8.25
CA LEU A 46 -3.12 -6.70 7.26
C LEU A 46 -2.52 -6.37 5.89
N LEU A 47 -2.57 -5.11 5.47
CA LEU A 47 -1.95 -4.67 4.21
C LEU A 47 -0.43 -4.87 4.24
N GLU A 48 0.24 -4.44 5.30
CA GLU A 48 1.69 -4.65 5.47
C GLU A 48 2.03 -6.15 5.42
N GLY A 49 1.25 -7.00 6.10
CA GLY A 49 1.47 -8.45 6.06
C GLY A 49 1.26 -9.09 4.68
N LEU A 50 0.39 -8.51 3.84
CA LEU A 50 0.21 -8.94 2.45
C LEU A 50 1.42 -8.51 1.59
N GLU A 51 1.94 -7.30 1.79
CA GLU A 51 3.15 -6.83 1.10
C GLU A 51 4.38 -7.67 1.47
N GLU A 52 4.56 -8.00 2.75
CA GLU A 52 5.63 -8.90 3.21
C GLU A 52 5.53 -10.30 2.56
N GLU A 53 4.31 -10.82 2.42
CA GLU A 53 4.08 -12.12 1.79
C GLU A 53 4.36 -12.08 0.27
N GLU A 54 3.97 -10.99 -0.41
CA GLU A 54 4.28 -10.77 -1.82
C GLU A 54 5.79 -10.73 -2.06
N GLU A 55 6.54 -9.97 -1.25
CA GLU A 55 8.00 -9.88 -1.36
C GLU A 55 8.68 -11.24 -1.14
N ARG A 56 8.15 -12.05 -0.22
CA ARG A 56 8.62 -13.42 0.02
C ARG A 56 8.40 -14.30 -1.21
N LEU A 57 7.20 -14.26 -1.80
CA LEU A 57 6.86 -15.05 -2.99
C LEU A 57 7.72 -14.65 -4.19
N ASP A 58 7.95 -13.36 -4.41
CA ASP A 58 8.81 -12.84 -5.48
C ASP A 58 10.26 -13.31 -5.30
N THR A 59 10.78 -13.21 -4.08
CA THR A 59 12.13 -13.70 -3.76
C THR A 59 12.26 -15.20 -4.01
N GLU A 60 11.25 -15.99 -3.64
CA GLU A 60 11.22 -17.42 -3.92
C GLU A 60 11.15 -17.74 -5.42
N ALA A 61 10.36 -16.97 -6.18
CA ALA A 61 10.27 -17.11 -7.63
C ALA A 61 11.62 -16.84 -8.32
N ILE A 62 12.32 -15.76 -7.91
CA ILE A 62 13.67 -15.45 -8.40
C ILE A 62 14.64 -16.59 -8.08
N ARG A 63 14.62 -17.11 -6.85
CA ARG A 63 15.50 -18.23 -6.45
C ARG A 63 15.26 -19.48 -7.29
N LYS A 64 13.99 -19.80 -7.59
CA LYS A 64 13.62 -20.92 -8.46
C LYS A 64 14.12 -20.68 -9.89
N ALA A 65 13.88 -19.50 -10.45
CA ALA A 65 14.32 -19.15 -11.80
C ALA A 65 15.84 -19.23 -11.97
N ILE A 66 16.64 -18.87 -10.97
CA ILE A 66 18.11 -19.01 -11.00
C ILE A 66 18.54 -20.49 -11.07
N GLN A 67 17.77 -21.41 -10.50
CA GLN A 67 18.06 -22.84 -10.51
C GLN A 67 17.58 -23.53 -11.81
N GLU A 68 16.70 -22.89 -12.57
CA GLU A 68 16.24 -23.42 -13.85
C GLU A 68 17.37 -23.46 -14.88
N THR A 69 17.33 -24.47 -15.74
CA THR A 69 18.36 -24.66 -16.77
C THR A 69 17.95 -23.96 -18.06
N GLY A 70 18.84 -23.12 -18.58
CA GLY A 70 18.61 -22.36 -19.81
C GLY A 70 18.43 -20.86 -19.52
N SER A 71 18.69 -20.04 -20.52
CA SER A 71 18.49 -18.60 -20.43
C SER A 71 18.03 -18.05 -21.77
N ILE A 72 17.26 -16.96 -21.73
CA ILE A 72 16.84 -16.23 -22.93
C ILE A 72 17.65 -14.93 -22.98
N PRO A 73 18.38 -14.66 -24.07
CA PRO A 73 19.09 -13.40 -24.23
C PRO A 73 18.13 -12.21 -24.13
N TRP A 74 18.52 -11.19 -23.36
CA TRP A 74 17.71 -10.00 -23.11
C TRP A 74 17.22 -9.29 -24.37
N GLU A 75 18.07 -9.23 -25.41
CA GLU A 75 17.73 -8.67 -26.73
C GLU A 75 16.54 -9.36 -27.40
N LYS A 76 16.37 -10.67 -27.17
CA LYS A 76 15.23 -11.43 -27.71
C LYS A 76 13.94 -11.09 -26.97
N ILE A 77 14.00 -10.89 -25.65
CA ILE A 77 12.85 -10.51 -24.83
C ILE A 77 12.38 -9.11 -25.20
N LYS A 78 13.29 -8.12 -25.29
CA LYS A 78 12.97 -6.74 -25.67
C LYS A 78 12.24 -6.66 -27.01
N LYS A 79 12.81 -7.30 -28.03
CA LYS A 79 12.21 -7.36 -29.37
C LYS A 79 10.79 -7.94 -29.36
N ASN A 80 10.53 -8.94 -28.52
CA ASN A 80 9.20 -9.57 -28.42
C ASN A 80 8.17 -8.69 -27.67
N GLN A 81 8.63 -7.83 -26.77
CA GLN A 81 7.79 -6.93 -25.96
C GLN A 81 7.65 -5.52 -26.56
N GLY A 82 8.28 -5.25 -27.71
CA GLY A 82 8.27 -3.93 -28.35
C GLY A 82 9.09 -2.88 -27.61
N LEU A 83 10.11 -3.31 -26.85
CA LEU A 83 11.06 -2.48 -26.10
C LEU A 83 12.40 -2.33 -26.83
#